data_AF-A0A7S0CN39-F1
#
_entry.id   AF-A0A7S0CN39-F1
#
_cell.length_a   1.000
_cell.length_b   1.000
_cell.length_c   1.000
_cell.angle_alpha   90.00
_cell.angle_beta   90.00
_cell.angle_gamma   90.00
#
_symmetry.space_group_name_H-M   'P 1'
#
loop_
_entity.id
_entity.type
_entity.pdbx_description
1 polymer ?
#
loop_
_entity_poly.entity_id
_entity_poly.type
_entity_poly.pdbx_seq_one_letter_code
_entity_poly.pdbx_strand_id
1 'polypeptide(L)'
;MFTYMDADSKRPPLSTIMDDYWDLLPIYQPSISDPETDLDIKRVLFAYFPTYRDSPLQPAWSRVLAVGDASGIQSPLSFGGFGALTRHLGRISTAVSEALVKDCLHKDDLGLVNAYRPDLSVTWMFQKAMSIKMKQRDVDPKFVNRLLATNFQIMNDMGMDTIKPFLQDVVRLDGLVGSLAKSFVADPTFMPEIVGHVGIPLLVDWLGHLSMLALYTVLHNAVSPALGLYADILDDHPRQQFQLRRQMEAWKFGSGSDYQFEKDE
;
A
#
# COMPACT_ATOMS: atom_id res chain seq x y z
N MET A 1 18.83 -0.19 7.23
CA MET A 1 18.64 -0.90 5.96
C MET A 1 17.16 -1.19 5.73
N PHE A 2 16.66 -1.03 4.49
CA PHE A 2 15.34 -1.49 4.08
C PHE A 2 15.48 -2.23 2.75
N THR A 3 14.87 -3.41 2.61
CA THR A 3 15.06 -4.26 1.42
C THR A 3 13.80 -5.04 1.09
N TYR A 4 13.56 -5.24 -0.21
CA TYR A 4 12.49 -6.08 -0.74
C TYR A 4 13.05 -7.38 -1.29
N MET A 5 12.51 -8.50 -0.84
CA MET A 5 12.86 -9.81 -1.37
C MET A 5 11.68 -10.76 -1.40
N ASP A 6 11.76 -11.75 -2.28
CA ASP A 6 10.92 -12.92 -2.28
C ASP A 6 11.55 -14.03 -1.42
N ALA A 7 10.81 -15.12 -1.22
CA ALA A 7 11.26 -16.28 -0.47
C ALA A 7 12.05 -17.29 -1.33
N ASP A 8 12.72 -16.84 -2.40
CA ASP A 8 13.54 -17.75 -3.21
C ASP A 8 14.73 -18.24 -2.37
N SER A 9 14.88 -19.56 -2.25
CA SER A 9 15.94 -20.22 -1.49
C SER A 9 17.37 -19.83 -1.88
N LYS A 10 17.57 -19.25 -3.07
CA LYS A 10 18.88 -18.78 -3.55
C LYS A 10 19.22 -17.36 -3.12
N ARG A 11 18.30 -16.65 -2.46
CA ARG A 11 18.56 -15.33 -1.89
C ARG A 11 19.64 -15.45 -0.79
N PRO A 12 20.52 -14.44 -0.64
CA PRO A 12 21.41 -14.38 0.51
C PRO A 12 20.61 -14.36 1.81
N PRO A 13 21.13 -14.94 2.90
CA PRO A 13 20.55 -14.79 4.23
C PRO A 13 20.45 -13.30 4.62
N LEU A 14 19.39 -12.94 5.36
CA LEU A 14 19.21 -11.57 5.87
C LEU A 14 20.40 -11.08 6.71
N SER A 15 21.09 -11.99 7.42
CA SER A 15 22.29 -11.67 8.17
C SER A 15 23.42 -11.17 7.25
N THR A 16 23.65 -11.82 6.12
CA THR A 16 24.68 -11.41 5.15
C THR A 16 24.39 -10.02 4.59
N ILE A 17 23.12 -9.73 4.29
CA ILE A 17 22.74 -8.40 3.79
C ILE A 17 22.91 -7.33 4.90
N MET A 18 22.66 -7.70 6.16
CA MET A 18 22.93 -6.81 7.30
C MET A 18 24.44 -6.55 7.47
N ASP A 19 25.28 -7.58 7.34
CA ASP A 19 26.73 -7.45 7.41
C ASP A 19 27.24 -6.51 6.30
N ASP A 20 26.79 -6.73 5.05
CA ASP A 20 27.12 -5.84 3.92
C ASP A 20 26.67 -4.39 4.20
N TYR A 21 25.47 -4.20 4.77
CA TYR A 21 24.98 -2.87 5.12
C TYR A 21 25.80 -2.21 6.23
N TRP A 22 26.26 -2.99 7.22
CA TRP A 22 27.09 -2.51 8.32
C TRP A 22 28.43 -1.97 7.78
N ASP A 23 29.08 -2.74 6.91
CA ASP A 23 30.35 -2.36 6.26
C ASP A 23 30.18 -1.13 5.36
N LEU A 24 29.04 -1.02 4.67
CA LEU A 24 28.73 0.10 3.79
C LEU A 24 28.14 1.32 4.52
N LEU A 25 27.88 1.23 5.82
CA LEU A 25 27.22 2.30 6.58
C LEU A 25 27.90 3.66 6.45
N PRO A 26 29.25 3.77 6.46
CA PRO A 26 29.96 5.05 6.25
C PRO A 26 29.65 5.72 4.89
N ILE A 27 29.33 4.92 3.86
CA ILE A 27 28.96 5.44 2.54
C ILE A 27 27.55 6.04 2.58
N TYR A 28 26.64 5.40 3.30
CA TYR A 28 25.25 5.85 3.40
C TYR A 28 25.05 7.00 4.39
N GLN A 29 25.87 7.05 5.45
CA GLN A 29 25.80 8.04 6.52
C GLN A 29 27.18 8.66 6.72
N PRO A 30 27.51 9.74 5.99
CA PRO A 30 28.85 10.34 5.99
C PRO A 30 29.32 10.87 7.36
N SER A 31 28.41 10.99 8.33
CA SER A 31 28.75 11.33 9.72
C SER A 31 29.38 10.19 10.52
N ILE A 32 29.37 8.96 9.97
CA ILE A 32 29.93 7.76 10.57
C ILE A 32 31.15 7.38 9.74
N SER A 33 32.33 7.33 10.35
CA SER A 33 33.57 6.87 9.70
C SER A 33 33.82 5.40 10.01
N ASP A 34 33.60 4.99 11.26
CA ASP A 34 33.70 3.61 11.72
C ASP A 34 32.49 3.29 12.62
N PRO A 35 31.54 2.44 12.16
CA PRO A 35 30.37 2.06 12.93
C PRO A 35 30.67 1.43 14.29
N GLU A 36 31.84 0.80 14.47
CA GLU A 36 32.22 0.14 15.72
C GLU A 36 32.64 1.12 16.81
N THR A 37 33.22 2.27 16.42
CA THR A 37 33.71 3.29 17.37
C THR A 37 32.77 4.49 17.48
N ASP A 38 32.08 4.84 16.41
CA ASP A 38 31.29 6.08 16.32
C ASP A 38 29.86 5.91 16.85
N LEU A 39 29.37 4.66 16.96
CA LEU A 39 28.01 4.36 17.39
C LEU A 39 27.95 3.76 18.80
N ASP A 40 27.14 4.37 19.65
CA ASP A 40 26.72 3.77 20.92
C ASP A 40 25.51 2.85 20.69
N ILE A 41 25.78 1.62 20.25
CA ILE A 41 24.76 0.64 19.87
C ILE A 41 23.93 0.22 21.09
N LYS A 42 22.67 0.67 21.15
CA LYS A 42 21.73 0.24 22.19
C LYS A 42 21.01 -1.07 21.87
N ARG A 43 20.63 -1.24 20.61
CA ARG A 43 19.88 -2.40 20.12
C ARG A 43 19.93 -2.45 18.60
N VAL A 44 19.97 -3.66 18.05
CA VAL A 44 19.70 -3.92 16.63
C VAL A 44 18.27 -4.43 16.51
N LEU A 45 17.46 -3.77 15.68
CA LEU A 45 16.06 -4.12 15.44
C LEU A 45 15.93 -4.78 14.08
N PHE A 46 15.35 -5.98 14.08
CA PHE A 46 15.00 -6.69 12.86
C PHE A 46 13.49 -6.93 12.84
N ALA A 47 12.88 -6.66 11.70
CA ALA A 47 11.50 -6.98 11.40
C ALA A 47 11.40 -7.45 9.96
N TYR A 48 10.46 -8.35 9.70
CA TYR A 48 10.04 -8.67 8.35
C TYR A 48 8.53 -8.51 8.27
N PHE A 49 8.07 -7.95 7.16
CA PHE A 49 6.65 -7.72 6.91
C PHE A 49 6.24 -8.61 5.75
N PRO A 50 5.47 -9.68 5.98
CA PRO A 50 5.01 -10.53 4.88
C PRO A 50 4.00 -9.75 4.03
N THR A 51 4.31 -9.58 2.75
CA THR A 51 3.43 -8.87 1.81
C THR A 51 2.77 -9.87 0.88
N TYR A 52 1.44 -9.92 0.94
CA TYR A 52 0.64 -10.83 0.11
C TYR A 52 0.21 -10.10 -1.17
N ARG A 53 0.33 -10.78 -2.31
CA ARG A 53 -0.22 -10.27 -3.57
C ARG A 53 -1.74 -10.11 -3.46
N ASP A 54 -2.39 -11.14 -2.91
CA ASP A 54 -3.84 -11.17 -2.71
C ASP A 54 -4.18 -10.60 -1.32
N SER A 55 -3.95 -9.29 -1.16
CA SER A 55 -4.25 -8.54 0.06
C SER A 55 -5.44 -7.58 -0.17
N PRO A 56 -6.34 -7.37 0.81
CA PRO A 56 -6.34 -7.95 2.17
C PRO A 56 -6.74 -9.43 2.24
N LEU A 57 -6.22 -10.15 3.23
CA LEU A 57 -6.50 -11.56 3.45
C LEU A 57 -7.96 -11.79 3.87
N GLN A 58 -8.63 -12.69 3.16
CA GLN A 58 -10.01 -13.08 3.43
C GLN A 58 -10.06 -14.13 4.56
N PRO A 59 -11.06 -14.05 5.46
CA PRO A 59 -11.19 -15.02 6.54
C PRO A 59 -11.60 -16.40 6.01
N ALA A 60 -10.90 -17.44 6.45
CA ALA A 60 -11.24 -18.82 6.09
C ALA A 60 -12.41 -19.38 6.94
N TRP A 61 -12.67 -18.80 8.12
CA TRP A 61 -13.68 -19.27 9.07
C TRP A 61 -14.59 -18.13 9.56
N SER A 62 -15.84 -18.48 9.83
CA SER A 62 -16.79 -17.58 10.49
C SER A 62 -16.31 -17.23 11.90
N ARG A 63 -16.63 -16.02 12.37
CA ARG A 63 -16.22 -15.47 13.68
C ARG A 63 -14.70 -15.29 13.86
N VAL A 64 -13.94 -15.30 12.76
CA VAL A 64 -12.50 -15.00 12.75
C VAL A 64 -12.24 -13.86 11.77
N LEU A 65 -11.60 -12.79 12.24
CA LEU A 65 -11.22 -11.64 11.42
C LEU A 65 -9.77 -11.26 11.76
N ALA A 66 -8.92 -11.20 10.73
CA ALA A 66 -7.55 -10.72 10.88
C ALA A 66 -7.50 -9.19 10.84
N VAL A 67 -6.62 -8.58 11.65
CA VAL A 67 -6.43 -7.13 11.74
C VAL A 67 -4.94 -6.79 11.78
N GLY A 68 -4.59 -5.55 11.39
CA GLY A 68 -3.19 -5.12 11.31
C GLY A 68 -2.38 -5.98 10.34
N ASP A 69 -1.12 -6.27 10.68
CA ASP A 69 -0.24 -7.07 9.82
C ASP A 69 -0.82 -8.46 9.46
N ALA A 70 -1.58 -9.07 10.38
CA ALA A 70 -2.23 -10.36 10.13
C ALA A 70 -3.28 -10.31 9.01
N SER A 71 -3.81 -9.12 8.71
CA SER A 71 -4.77 -8.93 7.62
C SER A 71 -4.11 -8.70 6.26
N GLY A 72 -2.80 -8.47 6.21
CA GLY A 72 -2.11 -8.02 5.00
C GLY A 72 -2.38 -6.55 4.63
N ILE A 73 -3.22 -5.83 5.37
CA ILE A 73 -3.44 -4.38 5.20
C ILE A 73 -2.23 -3.66 5.79
N GLN A 74 -1.30 -3.30 4.91
CA GLN A 74 -0.05 -2.62 5.28
C GLN A 74 0.14 -1.37 4.44
N SER A 75 0.97 -0.45 4.94
CA SER A 75 1.54 0.62 4.13
C SER A 75 2.19 0.00 2.88
N PRO A 76 1.88 0.48 1.68
CA PRO A 76 2.50 -0.10 0.50
C PRO A 76 3.89 0.45 0.19
N LEU A 77 4.33 1.50 0.90
CA LEU A 77 5.65 2.12 0.76
C LEU A 77 6.61 1.72 1.89
N SER A 78 6.13 1.77 3.13
CA SER A 78 6.92 1.46 4.33
C SER A 78 6.66 0.06 4.87
N PHE A 79 5.58 -0.60 4.44
CA PHE A 79 5.12 -1.91 4.95
C PHE A 79 4.89 -1.98 6.45
N GLY A 80 4.89 -0.83 7.12
CA GLY A 80 4.47 -0.71 8.49
C GLY A 80 2.97 -0.95 8.63
N GLY A 81 2.59 -1.92 9.45
CA GLY A 81 1.19 -2.19 9.79
C GLY A 81 0.59 -1.18 10.76
N PHE A 82 1.41 -0.48 11.57
CA PHE A 82 0.88 0.41 12.61
C PHE A 82 0.14 1.62 12.04
N GLY A 83 0.77 2.38 11.12
CA GLY A 83 0.13 3.54 10.49
C GLY A 83 -1.09 3.16 9.66
N ALA A 84 -1.02 2.05 8.94
CA ALA A 84 -2.17 1.49 8.23
C ALA A 84 -3.31 1.13 9.21
N LEU A 85 -2.98 0.47 10.33
CA LEU A 85 -3.97 0.09 11.34
C LEU A 85 -4.62 1.32 11.98
N THR A 86 -3.87 2.34 12.38
CA THR A 86 -4.46 3.54 13.01
C THR A 86 -5.44 4.24 12.07
N ARG A 87 -5.14 4.30 10.77
CA ARG A 87 -6.05 4.81 9.74
C ARG A 87 -7.34 3.98 9.61
N HIS A 88 -7.25 2.65 9.75
CA HIS A 88 -8.41 1.76 9.59
C HIS A 88 -9.11 1.37 10.89
N LEU A 89 -8.57 1.74 12.05
CA LEU A 89 -9.07 1.29 13.34
C LEU A 89 -10.54 1.68 13.54
N GLY A 90 -10.92 2.90 13.18
CA GLY A 90 -12.30 3.40 13.31
C GLY A 90 -13.30 2.64 12.45
N ARG A 91 -12.96 2.37 11.17
CA ARG A 91 -13.85 1.59 10.29
C ARG A 91 -13.94 0.13 10.73
N ILE A 92 -12.83 -0.48 11.14
CA ILE A 92 -12.78 -1.90 11.55
C ILE A 92 -13.57 -2.09 12.85
N SER A 93 -13.37 -1.23 13.85
CA SER A 93 -14.08 -1.32 15.13
C SER A 93 -15.59 -1.14 14.96
N THR A 94 -16.00 -0.15 14.15
CA THR A 94 -17.41 0.09 13.81
C THR A 94 -18.01 -1.11 13.09
N ALA A 95 -17.29 -1.66 12.10
CA ALA A 95 -17.75 -2.82 11.34
C ALA A 95 -17.88 -4.08 12.21
N VAL A 96 -16.92 -4.34 13.11
CA VAL A 96 -16.98 -5.48 14.03
C VAL A 96 -18.13 -5.33 15.02
N SER A 97 -18.32 -4.13 15.57
CA SER A 97 -19.46 -3.85 16.47
C SER A 97 -20.80 -4.09 15.76
N GLU A 98 -20.96 -3.57 14.55
CA GLU A 98 -22.16 -3.77 13.74
C GLU A 98 -22.36 -5.24 13.36
N ALA A 99 -21.31 -5.96 13.02
CA ALA A 99 -21.37 -7.39 12.71
C ALA A 99 -21.86 -8.22 13.90
N LEU A 100 -21.43 -7.89 15.12
CA LEU A 100 -21.89 -8.55 16.35
C LEU A 100 -23.37 -8.27 16.62
N VAL A 101 -23.81 -7.02 16.48
CA VAL A 101 -25.21 -6.62 16.72
C VAL A 101 -26.16 -7.28 15.71
N LYS A 102 -25.72 -7.41 14.45
CA LYS A 102 -26.54 -7.91 13.34
C LYS A 102 -26.32 -9.38 12.99
N ASP A 103 -25.55 -10.10 13.82
CA ASP A 103 -25.09 -11.48 13.61
C ASP A 103 -24.50 -11.74 12.20
N CYS A 104 -23.82 -10.74 11.64
CA CYS A 104 -23.11 -10.82 10.35
C CYS A 104 -21.70 -11.38 10.56
N LEU A 105 -21.61 -12.55 11.19
CA LEU A 105 -20.36 -13.16 11.65
C LEU A 105 -19.90 -14.33 10.77
N HIS A 106 -20.58 -14.55 9.63
CA HIS A 106 -20.14 -15.49 8.62
C HIS A 106 -18.87 -14.98 7.93
N LYS A 107 -17.98 -15.88 7.50
CA LYS A 107 -16.73 -15.52 6.82
C LYS A 107 -16.93 -14.55 5.64
N ASP A 108 -18.00 -14.73 4.87
CA ASP A 108 -18.26 -13.88 3.69
C ASP A 108 -18.61 -12.44 4.09
N ASP A 109 -19.35 -12.27 5.19
CA ASP A 109 -19.71 -10.95 5.71
C ASP A 109 -18.49 -10.28 6.36
N LEU A 110 -17.70 -11.04 7.14
CA LEU A 110 -16.45 -10.56 7.72
C LEU A 110 -15.39 -10.22 6.66
N GLY A 111 -15.38 -10.91 5.53
CA GLY A 111 -14.54 -10.60 4.38
C GLY A 111 -14.77 -9.21 3.82
N LEU A 112 -16.00 -8.68 3.90
CA LEU A 112 -16.30 -7.31 3.48
C LEU A 112 -15.66 -6.24 4.39
N VAL A 113 -15.29 -6.60 5.64
CA VAL A 113 -14.53 -5.70 6.52
C VAL A 113 -13.11 -5.51 6.00
N ASN A 114 -12.51 -6.56 5.44
CA ASN A 114 -11.21 -6.53 4.78
C ASN A 114 -11.41 -6.63 3.25
N ALA A 115 -12.28 -5.77 2.70
CA ALA A 115 -12.55 -5.77 1.27
C ALA A 115 -11.30 -5.46 0.43
N TYR A 116 -11.34 -5.86 -0.84
CA TYR A 116 -10.32 -5.56 -1.83
C TYR A 116 -10.00 -4.06 -1.91
N ARG A 117 -8.70 -3.74 -2.02
CA ARG A 117 -8.18 -2.38 -1.98
C ARG A 117 -7.32 -2.07 -3.21
N PRO A 118 -7.89 -1.44 -4.24
CA PRO A 118 -7.14 -1.11 -5.44
C PRO A 118 -6.03 -0.10 -5.16
N ASP A 119 -6.21 0.85 -4.23
CA ASP A 119 -5.18 1.79 -3.80
C ASP A 119 -3.92 1.11 -3.25
N LEU A 120 -4.07 0.04 -2.46
CA LEU A 120 -2.94 -0.79 -2.00
C LEU A 120 -2.37 -1.67 -3.13
N SER A 121 -3.24 -2.16 -4.01
CA SER A 121 -2.82 -3.10 -5.06
C SER A 121 -2.01 -2.40 -6.16
N VAL A 122 -2.38 -1.18 -6.55
CA VAL A 122 -1.59 -0.40 -7.53
C VAL A 122 -0.19 -0.08 -7.01
N THR A 123 -0.03 0.07 -5.71
CA THR A 123 1.26 0.40 -5.12
C THR A 123 2.22 -0.77 -4.99
N TRP A 124 1.73 -2.01 -5.05
CA TRP A 124 2.60 -3.19 -5.08
C TRP A 124 3.57 -3.19 -6.27
N MET A 125 3.23 -2.51 -7.38
CA MET A 125 4.15 -2.31 -8.49
C MET A 125 5.41 -1.54 -8.07
N PHE A 126 5.30 -0.56 -7.17
CA PHE A 126 6.48 0.15 -6.64
C PHE A 126 7.42 -0.81 -5.92
N GLN A 127 6.89 -1.74 -5.10
CA GLN A 127 7.71 -2.79 -4.47
C GLN A 127 8.46 -3.61 -5.51
N LYS A 128 7.77 -4.02 -6.58
CA LYS A 128 8.39 -4.82 -7.65
C LYS A 128 9.46 -4.04 -8.40
N ALA A 129 9.22 -2.76 -8.70
CA ALA A 129 10.19 -1.87 -9.31
C ALA A 129 11.42 -1.64 -8.42
N MET A 130 11.24 -1.61 -7.10
CA MET A 130 12.33 -1.45 -6.13
C MET A 130 13.00 -2.79 -5.72
N SER A 131 12.65 -3.91 -6.35
CA SER A 131 13.21 -5.24 -6.07
C SER A 131 13.97 -5.79 -7.26
N ILE A 132 14.96 -6.66 -7.02
CA ILE A 132 15.74 -7.33 -8.07
C ILE A 132 15.31 -8.80 -8.15
N LYS A 133 15.02 -9.32 -9.34
CA LYS A 133 14.69 -10.76 -9.53
C LYS A 133 15.96 -11.61 -9.56
N MET A 134 15.92 -12.84 -9.03
CA MET A 134 17.10 -13.73 -8.94
C MET A 134 17.89 -13.95 -10.23
N LYS A 135 17.23 -13.93 -11.40
CA LYS A 135 17.88 -14.16 -12.71
C LYS A 135 18.21 -12.88 -13.47
N GLN A 136 17.93 -11.72 -12.87
CA GLN A 136 18.17 -10.42 -13.48
C GLN A 136 19.64 -10.03 -13.22
N ARG A 137 20.43 -9.86 -14.28
CA ARG A 137 21.88 -9.64 -14.19
C ARG A 137 22.31 -8.22 -14.58
N ASP A 138 21.52 -7.53 -15.39
CA ASP A 138 21.86 -6.22 -15.96
C ASP A 138 20.93 -5.13 -15.41
N VAL A 139 20.96 -4.92 -14.09
CA VAL A 139 20.22 -3.81 -13.45
C VAL A 139 21.18 -2.66 -13.21
N ASP A 140 20.84 -1.47 -13.70
CA ASP A 140 21.57 -0.26 -13.34
C ASP A 140 21.51 -0.06 -11.81
N PRO A 141 22.65 -0.05 -11.09
CA PRO A 141 22.68 0.16 -9.65
C PRO A 141 22.02 1.47 -9.20
N LYS A 142 21.89 2.46 -10.09
CA LYS A 142 21.24 3.74 -9.82
C LYS A 142 19.75 3.76 -10.14
N PHE A 143 19.20 2.72 -10.77
CA PHE A 143 17.80 2.68 -11.22
C PHE A 143 16.81 3.02 -10.10
N VAL A 144 16.91 2.33 -8.96
CA VAL A 144 15.99 2.55 -7.82
C VAL A 144 16.12 3.96 -7.25
N ASN A 145 17.35 4.49 -7.16
CA ASN A 145 17.59 5.84 -6.68
C ASN A 145 17.01 6.89 -7.63
N ARG A 146 17.17 6.72 -8.95
CA ARG A 146 16.55 7.60 -9.96
C ARG A 146 15.03 7.51 -9.89
N LEU A 147 14.47 6.31 -9.83
CA LEU A 147 13.02 6.05 -9.69
C LEU A 147 12.41 6.78 -8.51
N LEU A 148 13.02 6.65 -7.33
CA LEU A 148 12.52 7.33 -6.13
C LEU A 148 12.72 8.84 -6.23
N ALA A 149 13.91 9.32 -6.60
CA ALA A 149 14.19 10.75 -6.69
C ALA A 149 13.25 11.47 -7.66
N THR A 150 13.06 10.92 -8.86
CA THR A 150 12.16 11.49 -9.88
C THR A 150 10.71 11.50 -9.39
N ASN A 151 10.22 10.39 -8.85
CA ASN A 151 8.83 10.30 -8.39
C ASN A 151 8.56 11.27 -7.22
N PHE A 152 9.45 11.33 -6.22
CA PHE A 152 9.29 12.25 -5.08
C PHE A 152 9.40 13.71 -5.49
N GLN A 153 10.34 14.06 -6.38
CA GLN A 153 10.45 15.42 -6.92
C GLN A 153 9.15 15.83 -7.63
N ILE A 154 8.62 14.97 -8.49
CA ILE A 154 7.40 15.24 -9.24
C ILE A 154 6.18 15.39 -8.33
N MET A 155 6.03 14.51 -7.34
CA MET A 155 4.94 14.63 -6.37
C MET A 155 5.07 15.91 -5.54
N ASN A 156 6.29 16.32 -5.19
CA ASN A 156 6.54 17.58 -4.51
C ASN A 156 6.15 18.77 -5.41
N ASP A 157 6.51 18.75 -6.69
CA ASP A 157 6.16 19.78 -7.67
C ASP A 157 4.64 19.81 -7.98
N MET A 158 3.93 18.71 -7.73
CA MET A 158 2.47 18.66 -7.77
C MET A 158 1.80 19.28 -6.53
N GLY A 159 2.56 19.57 -5.48
CA GLY A 159 2.09 20.24 -4.27
C GLY A 159 1.69 19.30 -3.13
N MET A 160 1.36 19.92 -1.99
CA MET A 160 1.05 19.21 -0.75
C MET A 160 -0.14 18.26 -0.86
N ASP A 161 -1.12 18.60 -1.70
CA ASP A 161 -2.30 17.77 -1.94
C ASP A 161 -1.97 16.44 -2.65
N THR A 162 -0.78 16.32 -3.24
CA THR A 162 -0.31 15.07 -3.86
C THR A 162 0.67 14.34 -2.95
N ILE A 163 1.72 15.03 -2.49
CA ILE A 163 2.81 14.37 -1.75
C ILE A 163 2.39 13.95 -0.33
N LYS A 164 1.58 14.76 0.38
CA LYS A 164 1.21 14.48 1.77
C LYS A 164 0.32 13.22 1.90
N PRO A 165 -0.76 13.04 1.11
CA PRO A 165 -1.52 11.79 1.14
C PRO A 165 -0.64 10.59 0.78
N PHE A 166 0.21 10.71 -0.25
CA PHE A 166 1.09 9.63 -0.67
C PHE A 166 2.04 9.17 0.46
N LEU A 167 2.66 10.12 1.18
CA LEU A 167 3.51 9.84 2.34
C LEU A 167 2.76 9.23 3.53
N GLN A 168 1.43 9.37 3.57
CA GLN A 168 0.54 8.76 4.56
C GLN A 168 -0.15 7.49 4.03
N ASP A 169 0.40 6.87 2.99
CA ASP A 169 -0.09 5.65 2.38
C ASP A 169 -1.49 5.77 1.76
N VAL A 170 -1.87 6.99 1.37
CA VAL A 170 -3.12 7.27 0.68
C VAL A 170 -2.82 7.49 -0.79
N VAL A 171 -2.99 6.45 -1.59
CA VAL A 171 -2.89 6.58 -3.04
C VAL A 171 -4.24 6.91 -3.63
N ARG A 172 -4.28 8.04 -4.32
CA ARG A 172 -5.45 8.56 -5.01
C ARG A 172 -5.19 8.55 -6.51
N LEU A 173 -6.27 8.45 -7.29
CA LEU A 173 -6.19 8.38 -8.75
C LEU A 173 -5.52 9.62 -9.35
N ASP A 174 -5.89 10.81 -8.88
CA ASP A 174 -5.36 12.10 -9.32
C ASP A 174 -3.84 12.20 -9.11
N GLY A 175 -3.38 11.92 -7.90
CA GLY A 175 -1.96 11.91 -7.55
C GLY A 175 -1.16 10.89 -8.36
N LEU A 176 -1.67 9.65 -8.48
CA LEU A 176 -0.99 8.56 -9.17
C LEU A 176 -0.89 8.80 -10.69
N VAL A 177 -2.01 9.14 -11.34
CA VAL A 177 -2.01 9.38 -12.80
C VAL A 177 -1.21 10.63 -13.13
N GLY A 178 -1.35 11.69 -12.31
CA GLY A 178 -0.60 12.93 -12.48
C GLY A 178 0.90 12.73 -12.32
N SER A 179 1.35 11.98 -11.30
CA SER A 179 2.78 11.73 -11.08
C SER A 179 3.38 10.88 -12.19
N LEU A 180 2.68 9.84 -12.65
CA LEU A 180 3.14 9.01 -13.76
C LEU A 180 3.23 9.80 -15.06
N ALA A 181 2.19 10.57 -15.40
CA ALA A 181 2.19 11.38 -16.62
C ALA A 181 3.35 12.39 -16.64
N LYS A 182 3.57 13.10 -15.52
CA LYS A 182 4.70 14.02 -15.39
C LYS A 182 6.06 13.30 -15.41
N SER A 183 6.13 12.09 -14.85
CA SER A 183 7.37 11.28 -14.85
C SER A 183 7.78 10.89 -16.26
N PHE A 184 6.83 10.50 -17.12
CA PHE A 184 7.13 10.18 -18.51
C PHE A 184 7.56 11.39 -19.34
N VAL A 185 7.08 12.58 -18.99
CA VAL A 185 7.52 13.83 -19.63
C VAL A 185 8.93 14.21 -19.16
N ALA A 186 9.21 14.09 -17.87
CA ALA A 186 10.50 14.45 -17.28
C ALA A 186 11.63 13.49 -17.68
N ASP A 187 11.33 12.19 -17.77
CA ASP A 187 12.28 11.16 -18.20
C ASP A 187 11.60 10.16 -19.15
N PRO A 188 11.71 10.39 -20.47
CA PRO A 188 11.14 9.48 -21.47
C PRO A 188 11.77 8.08 -21.48
N THR A 189 12.99 7.92 -20.94
CA THR A 189 13.68 6.62 -20.86
C THR A 189 13.19 5.75 -19.71
N PHE A 190 12.49 6.37 -18.76
CA PHE A 190 11.98 5.75 -17.56
C PHE A 190 10.99 4.61 -17.80
N MET A 191 10.04 4.80 -18.72
CA MET A 191 9.03 3.78 -19.01
C MET A 191 9.65 2.51 -19.60
N PRO A 192 10.51 2.58 -20.65
CA PRO A 192 11.24 1.41 -21.13
C PRO A 192 12.04 0.69 -20.04
N GLU A 193 12.73 1.42 -19.16
CA GLU A 193 13.47 0.80 -18.05
C GLU A 193 12.54 0.08 -17.07
N ILE A 194 11.42 0.71 -16.66
CA ILE A 194 10.42 0.06 -15.80
C ILE A 194 9.89 -1.20 -16.48
N VAL A 195 9.49 -1.13 -17.75
CA VAL A 195 8.98 -2.28 -18.52
C VAL A 195 10.00 -3.40 -18.58
N GLY A 196 11.27 -3.09 -18.87
CA GLY A 196 12.37 -4.06 -18.88
C GLY A 196 12.61 -4.70 -17.51
N HIS A 197 12.47 -3.91 -16.43
CA HIS A 197 12.72 -4.35 -15.06
C HIS A 197 11.57 -5.21 -14.50
N VAL A 198 10.33 -4.72 -14.55
CA VAL A 198 9.16 -5.39 -13.97
C VAL A 198 8.55 -6.43 -14.93
N GLY A 199 8.59 -6.18 -16.24
CA GLY A 199 8.03 -7.05 -17.27
C GLY A 199 6.56 -6.78 -17.59
N ILE A 200 6.18 -7.05 -18.85
CA ILE A 200 4.84 -6.77 -19.40
C ILE A 200 3.70 -7.44 -18.60
N PRO A 201 3.78 -8.73 -18.19
CA PRO A 201 2.66 -9.36 -17.48
C PRO A 201 2.26 -8.64 -16.19
N LEU A 202 3.23 -8.11 -15.44
CA LEU A 202 2.96 -7.36 -14.22
C LEU A 202 2.29 -6.01 -14.52
N LEU A 203 2.67 -5.36 -15.62
CA LEU A 203 2.06 -4.09 -16.01
C LEU A 203 0.58 -4.26 -16.40
N VAL A 204 0.24 -5.36 -17.08
CA VAL A 204 -1.15 -5.67 -17.44
C VAL A 204 -1.99 -5.90 -16.18
N ASP A 205 -1.48 -6.67 -15.23
CA ASP A 205 -2.11 -6.91 -13.92
C ASP A 205 -2.34 -5.59 -13.15
N TRP A 206 -1.31 -4.73 -13.12
CA TRP A 206 -1.37 -3.41 -12.51
C TRP A 206 -2.39 -2.47 -13.16
N LEU A 207 -2.54 -2.49 -14.49
CA LEU A 207 -3.58 -1.73 -15.19
C LEU A 207 -4.99 -2.15 -14.78
N GLY A 208 -5.19 -3.43 -14.45
CA GLY A 208 -6.41 -3.93 -13.83
C GLY A 208 -6.70 -3.25 -12.48
N HIS A 209 -5.71 -3.19 -11.60
CA HIS A 209 -5.83 -2.51 -10.31
C HIS A 209 -6.07 -1.00 -10.46
N LEU A 210 -5.40 -0.35 -11.43
CA LEU A 210 -5.61 1.07 -11.74
C LEU A 210 -7.02 1.35 -12.24
N SER A 211 -7.57 0.47 -13.07
CA SER A 211 -8.96 0.57 -13.55
C SER A 211 -9.96 0.43 -12.39
N MET A 212 -9.69 -0.50 -11.47
CA MET A 212 -10.50 -0.66 -10.25
C MET A 212 -10.39 0.54 -9.32
N LEU A 213 -9.22 1.16 -9.20
CA LEU A 213 -9.04 2.40 -8.45
C LEU A 213 -9.94 3.50 -9.01
N ALA A 214 -9.92 3.70 -10.34
CA ALA A 214 -10.76 4.68 -11.00
C ALA A 214 -12.25 4.38 -10.81
N LEU A 215 -12.66 3.12 -10.96
CA LEU A 215 -14.04 2.69 -10.71
C LEU A 215 -14.45 2.97 -9.26
N TYR A 216 -13.61 2.66 -8.28
CA TYR A 216 -13.92 2.90 -6.87
C TYR A 216 -14.04 4.39 -6.56
N THR A 217 -13.18 5.23 -7.14
CA THR A 217 -13.31 6.69 -7.03
C THR A 217 -14.67 7.17 -7.55
N VAL A 218 -15.11 6.67 -8.71
CA VAL A 218 -16.42 7.05 -9.29
C VAL A 218 -17.58 6.53 -8.44
N LEU A 219 -17.55 5.26 -8.03
CA LEU A 219 -18.60 4.67 -7.19
C LEU A 219 -18.71 5.37 -5.84
N HIS A 220 -17.58 5.73 -5.23
CA HIS A 220 -17.57 6.48 -3.99
C HIS A 220 -18.25 7.85 -4.16
N ASN A 221 -17.80 8.63 -5.14
CA ASN A 221 -18.24 10.01 -5.29
C ASN A 221 -19.66 10.14 -5.87
N ALA A 222 -20.05 9.26 -6.80
CA ALA A 222 -21.31 9.39 -7.54
C ALA A 222 -22.44 8.49 -7.01
N VAL A 223 -22.12 7.34 -6.40
CA VAL A 223 -23.13 6.32 -6.06
C VAL A 223 -23.34 6.19 -4.55
N SER A 224 -22.27 6.28 -3.74
CA SER A 224 -22.38 6.13 -2.27
C SER A 224 -23.36 7.11 -1.60
N PRO A 225 -23.47 8.39 -2.01
CA PRO A 225 -24.44 9.30 -1.39
C PRO A 225 -25.89 8.83 -1.52
N ALA A 226 -26.28 8.31 -2.69
CA ALA A 226 -27.62 7.77 -2.92
C ALA A 226 -27.85 6.45 -2.17
N LEU A 227 -26.84 5.57 -2.13
CA LEU A 227 -26.92 4.30 -1.42
C LEU A 227 -26.90 4.47 0.11
N GLY A 228 -26.30 5.54 0.64
CA GLY A 228 -26.36 5.88 2.06
C GLY A 228 -27.81 6.09 2.53
N LEU A 229 -28.58 6.87 1.76
CA LEU A 229 -30.01 7.09 2.05
C LEU A 229 -30.81 5.79 1.99
N TYR A 230 -30.47 4.89 1.05
CA TYR A 230 -31.12 3.59 0.94
C TYR A 230 -30.75 2.64 2.09
N ALA A 231 -29.49 2.68 2.55
CA ALA A 231 -29.02 1.84 3.65
C ALA A 231 -29.82 2.11 4.93
N ASP A 232 -30.17 3.36 5.21
CA ASP A 232 -30.94 3.71 6.41
C ASP A 232 -32.41 3.25 6.35
N ILE A 233 -32.91 2.84 5.18
CA ILE A 233 -34.26 2.28 5.01
C ILE A 233 -34.26 0.75 5.19
N LEU A 234 -33.09 0.10 5.11
CA LEU A 234 -32.94 -1.36 5.21
C LEU A 234 -32.93 -1.90 6.66
N ASP A 235 -33.54 -1.21 7.62
CA ASP A 235 -33.51 -1.62 9.04
C ASP A 235 -34.13 -3.01 9.27
N ASP A 236 -35.14 -3.39 8.49
CA ASP A 236 -35.74 -4.73 8.52
C ASP A 236 -34.88 -5.83 7.86
N HIS A 237 -33.77 -5.45 7.24
CA HIS A 237 -32.82 -6.33 6.55
C HIS A 237 -31.38 -6.10 7.03
N PRO A 238 -31.07 -6.43 8.31
CA PRO A 238 -29.83 -6.04 8.96
C PRO A 238 -28.58 -6.52 8.23
N ARG A 239 -28.60 -7.74 7.68
CA ARG A 239 -27.48 -8.29 6.91
C ARG A 239 -27.23 -7.51 5.61
N GLN A 240 -28.28 -7.15 4.88
CA GLN A 240 -28.14 -6.39 3.64
C GLN A 240 -27.63 -4.97 3.93
N GLN A 241 -28.14 -4.34 4.99
CA GLN A 241 -27.67 -3.04 5.45
C GLN A 241 -26.17 -3.09 5.82
N PHE A 242 -25.73 -4.13 6.54
CA PHE A 242 -24.31 -4.35 6.86
C PHE A 242 -23.47 -4.48 5.59
N GLN A 243 -23.87 -5.35 4.66
CA GLN A 243 -23.12 -5.58 3.42
C GLN A 243 -23.02 -4.31 2.57
N LEU A 244 -24.10 -3.54 2.46
CA LEU A 244 -24.13 -2.28 1.72
C LEU A 244 -23.19 -1.23 2.33
N ARG A 245 -23.20 -1.09 3.66
CA ARG A 245 -22.27 -0.18 4.36
C ARG A 245 -20.81 -0.57 4.16
N ARG A 246 -20.49 -1.87 4.29
CA ARG A 246 -19.13 -2.37 4.02
C ARG A 246 -18.70 -2.16 2.57
N GLN A 247 -19.62 -2.30 1.61
CA GLN A 247 -19.35 -2.03 0.21
C GLN A 247 -19.01 -0.55 -0.05
N MET A 248 -19.77 0.37 0.55
CA MET A 248 -19.48 1.81 0.44
C MET A 248 -18.15 2.19 1.12
N GLU A 249 -17.82 1.57 2.25
CA GLU A 249 -16.51 1.71 2.88
C GLU A 249 -15.39 1.17 1.99
N ALA A 250 -15.58 0.01 1.35
CA ALA A 250 -14.60 -0.54 0.41
C ALA A 250 -14.29 0.44 -0.73
N TRP A 251 -15.31 1.11 -1.29
CA TRP A 251 -15.10 2.15 -2.29
C TRP A 251 -14.34 3.35 -1.73
N LYS A 252 -14.76 3.88 -0.58
CA LYS A 252 -14.14 5.05 0.05
C LYS A 252 -12.65 4.84 0.36
N PHE A 253 -12.32 3.74 1.04
CA PHE A 253 -10.95 3.45 1.46
C PHE A 253 -10.12 2.89 0.31
N GLY A 254 -10.73 2.13 -0.60
CA GLY A 254 -10.06 1.58 -1.78
C GLY A 254 -9.75 2.62 -2.85
N SER A 255 -10.40 3.80 -2.83
CA SER A 255 -10.11 4.93 -3.71
C SER A 255 -9.15 5.97 -3.11
N GLY A 256 -8.77 5.82 -1.84
CA GLY A 256 -8.05 6.85 -1.08
C GLY A 256 -8.89 8.10 -0.77
N SER A 257 -10.22 8.02 -0.91
CA SER A 257 -11.15 9.14 -0.65
C SER A 257 -11.45 9.33 0.84
N ASP A 258 -10.91 8.50 1.72
CA ASP A 258 -10.94 8.69 3.16
C ASP A 258 -9.95 9.75 3.66
N TYR A 259 -8.99 10.17 2.83
CA TYR A 259 -8.07 11.25 3.18
C TYR A 259 -8.80 12.58 3.37
N GLN A 260 -8.52 13.25 4.48
CA GLN A 260 -9.02 14.57 4.77
C GLN A 260 -7.90 15.58 4.55
N PHE A 261 -8.10 16.48 3.60
CA PHE A 261 -7.22 17.64 3.45
C PHE A 261 -7.43 18.56 4.65
N GLU A 262 -6.33 19.06 5.21
CA GLU A 262 -6.39 20.21 6.09
C GLU A 262 -7.04 21.34 5.29
N LYS A 263 -8.11 21.92 5.83
CA LYS A 263 -8.63 23.15 5.27
C LYS A 263 -7.60 24.21 5.59
N ASP A 264 -7.14 24.94 4.58
CA ASP A 264 -6.37 26.16 4.80
C ASP A 264 -7.20 27.05 5.74
N GLU A 265 -6.72 27.24 6.97
CA GLU A 265 -7.26 28.20 7.94
C GLU A 265 -6.91 29.64 7.50
#